data_AF-A0A382RPB7-F1
#
_entry.id   AF-A0A382RPB7-F1
#
_cell.length_a   1.000
_cell.length_b   1.000
_cell.length_c   1.000
_cell.angle_alpha   90.00
_cell.angle_beta   90.00
_cell.angle_gamma   90.00
#
_symmetry.space_group_name_H-M   'P 1'
#
loop_
_entity.id
_entity.type
_entity.pdbx_description
1 polymer ?
#
loop_
_entity_poly.entity_id
_entity_poly.type
_entity_poly.pdbx_seq_one_letter_code
_entity_poly.pdbx_strand_id
1 'polypeptide(L)'
;APQVRDRVFIAAEHNGSGDPLLLKREAHKENHSPDSWNISEYLQTDKEISVARDILEYRLKNDEISWIEAWDYFVMKIEQEELPGFPIWVDAFLDKPQITSDMPKWKKEFLTKNSIFYCHNKKFIKSWLAMKWGVNNISINDFPPTRQMFEWQARKQFPNTKNRTLKSLVMQMRPSGIRVKPATYFPALVAITQTSIVGPLIHEGIEKFRRITPFEAARLQGLDGEMFTNAEVADKVAYKQLGNSVNVGVVKYVTNKLINRSDLETQLKLDF
;
A
#
# COMPACT_ATOMS: atom_id res chain seq x y z
N ALA A 1 5.67 -10.17 -9.17
CA ALA A 1 4.37 -9.59 -8.80
C ALA A 1 4.58 -8.17 -8.26
N PRO A 2 3.65 -7.24 -8.50
CA PRO A 2 3.87 -5.82 -8.24
C PRO A 2 3.62 -5.46 -6.77
N GLN A 3 4.46 -5.95 -5.87
CA GLN A 3 4.40 -5.67 -4.44
C GLN A 3 5.76 -5.24 -3.90
N VAL A 4 5.79 -4.13 -3.15
CA VAL A 4 7.01 -3.66 -2.49
C VAL A 4 7.04 -4.13 -1.05
N ARG A 5 7.93 -5.08 -0.75
CA ARG A 5 8.23 -5.54 0.62
C ARG A 5 9.65 -6.07 0.74
N ASP A 6 10.42 -5.46 1.63
CA ASP A 6 11.72 -6.01 2.02
C ASP A 6 11.50 -7.15 3.03
N ARG A 7 12.04 -8.33 2.70
CA ARG A 7 12.13 -9.48 3.60
C ARG A 7 13.49 -10.13 3.45
N VAL A 8 13.95 -10.73 4.54
CA VAL A 8 15.07 -11.66 4.51
C VAL A 8 14.49 -13.07 4.35
N PHE A 9 14.92 -13.78 3.31
CA PHE A 9 14.62 -15.19 3.09
C PHE A 9 15.94 -15.94 3.03
N ILE A 10 16.10 -16.93 3.90
CA ILE A 10 17.32 -17.71 4.02
C ILE A 10 16.99 -19.14 3.60
N ALA A 11 17.66 -19.61 2.55
CA ALA A 11 17.70 -21.02 2.20
C ALA A 11 19.07 -21.56 2.63
N ALA A 12 19.09 -22.74 3.23
CA ALA A 12 20.30 -23.35 3.74
C ALA A 12 20.37 -24.81 3.29
N GLU A 13 21.58 -25.24 2.97
CA GLU A 13 21.96 -26.64 2.79
C GLU A 13 23.09 -26.95 3.77
N HIS A 14 23.21 -28.22 4.18
CA HIS A 14 24.33 -28.63 5.01
C HIS A 14 25.60 -28.70 4.15
N ASN A 15 26.37 -27.61 4.16
CA ASN A 15 27.59 -27.47 3.38
C ASN A 15 28.81 -27.56 4.30
N GLY A 16 29.29 -28.78 4.56
CA GLY A 16 30.28 -29.07 5.62
C GLY A 16 31.39 -28.01 5.83
N SER A 17 32.07 -27.58 4.76
CA SER A 17 33.16 -26.58 4.83
C SER A 17 33.19 -25.57 3.68
N GLY A 18 32.12 -25.47 2.88
CA GLY A 18 32.07 -24.55 1.75
C GLY A 18 31.65 -23.14 2.14
N ASP A 19 32.14 -22.14 1.41
CA ASP A 19 31.74 -20.75 1.60
C ASP A 19 30.22 -20.56 1.36
N PRO A 20 29.55 -19.64 2.07
CA PRO A 20 28.13 -19.37 1.84
C PRO A 20 27.90 -18.75 0.45
N LEU A 21 26.77 -19.11 -0.18
CA LEU A 21 26.34 -18.47 -1.42
C LEU A 21 25.77 -17.09 -1.10
N LEU A 22 26.46 -16.03 -1.52
CA LEU A 22 26.01 -14.66 -1.31
C LEU A 22 25.18 -14.18 -2.51
N LEU A 23 23.88 -14.02 -2.30
CA LEU A 23 23.00 -13.37 -3.27
C LEU A 23 23.01 -11.86 -3.05
N LYS A 24 23.19 -11.10 -4.13
CA LYS A 24 23.06 -9.63 -4.09
C LYS A 24 21.61 -9.27 -3.81
N ARG A 25 21.37 -8.47 -2.76
CA ARG A 25 20.04 -7.96 -2.39
C ARG A 25 19.31 -7.29 -3.56
N GLU A 26 20.04 -6.58 -4.40
CA GLU A 26 19.49 -5.77 -5.50
C GLU A 26 19.75 -6.38 -6.88
N ALA A 27 19.85 -7.72 -6.98
CA ALA A 27 20.22 -8.43 -8.23
C ALA A 27 19.35 -8.08 -9.46
N HIS A 28 18.17 -7.51 -9.27
CA HIS A 28 17.23 -7.15 -10.35
C HIS A 28 16.84 -5.66 -10.37
N LYS A 29 17.51 -4.78 -9.62
CA LYS A 29 17.09 -3.37 -9.45
C LYS A 29 17.00 -2.57 -10.75
N GLU A 30 17.83 -2.89 -11.74
CA GLU A 30 17.84 -2.20 -13.05
C GLU A 30 16.63 -2.57 -13.91
N ASN A 31 16.11 -3.80 -13.77
CA ASN A 31 15.03 -4.33 -14.62
C ASN A 31 13.71 -4.52 -13.86
N HIS A 32 13.66 -4.18 -12.56
CA HIS A 32 12.50 -4.41 -11.71
C HIS A 32 12.20 -3.18 -10.84
N SER A 33 11.58 -2.18 -11.46
CA SER A 33 11.18 -0.92 -10.80
C SER A 33 9.70 -0.90 -10.45
N PRO A 34 9.32 -0.53 -9.21
CA PRO A 34 7.92 -0.30 -8.84
C PRO A 34 7.21 0.78 -9.67
N ASP A 35 7.97 1.66 -10.34
CA ASP A 35 7.41 2.73 -11.17
C ASP A 35 6.91 2.21 -12.53
N SER A 36 7.33 1.01 -12.96
CA SER A 36 6.98 0.43 -14.28
C SER A 36 6.04 -0.78 -14.20
N TRP A 37 5.54 -1.11 -13.02
CA TRP A 37 4.65 -2.24 -12.80
C TRP A 37 3.20 -1.90 -13.11
N ASN A 38 2.43 -2.91 -13.51
CA ASN A 38 1.00 -2.80 -13.79
C ASN A 38 0.19 -3.69 -12.83
N ILE A 39 -0.50 -3.08 -11.86
CA ILE A 39 -1.32 -3.87 -10.92
C ILE A 39 -2.66 -4.30 -11.51
N SER A 40 -3.11 -3.66 -12.59
CA SER A 40 -4.44 -3.95 -13.15
C SER A 40 -4.55 -5.40 -13.64
N GLU A 41 -3.44 -5.99 -14.10
CA GLU A 41 -3.33 -7.41 -14.47
C GLU A 41 -3.62 -8.39 -13.33
N TYR A 42 -3.51 -7.93 -12.08
CA TYR A 42 -3.72 -8.74 -10.87
C TYR A 42 -5.08 -8.50 -10.24
N LEU A 43 -5.84 -7.52 -10.73
CA LEU A 43 -7.15 -7.17 -10.22
C LEU A 43 -8.25 -7.85 -11.04
N GLN A 44 -9.34 -8.17 -10.37
CA GLN A 44 -10.57 -8.66 -10.97
C GLN A 44 -11.54 -7.50 -11.15
N THR A 45 -12.36 -7.58 -12.18
CA THR A 45 -13.56 -6.76 -12.31
C THR A 45 -14.57 -7.11 -11.22
N ASP A 46 -15.48 -6.20 -10.91
CA ASP A 46 -16.55 -6.45 -9.96
C ASP A 46 -17.48 -7.59 -10.43
N LYS A 47 -17.63 -7.75 -11.75
CA LYS A 47 -18.39 -8.85 -12.37
C LYS A 47 -17.72 -10.21 -12.12
N GLU A 48 -16.40 -10.31 -12.29
CA GLU A 48 -15.65 -11.56 -12.04
C GLU A 48 -15.71 -11.95 -10.57
N ILE A 49 -15.58 -11.00 -9.65
CA ILE A 49 -15.74 -11.26 -8.21
C ILE A 49 -17.15 -11.80 -7.92
N SER A 50 -18.16 -11.17 -8.52
CA SER A 50 -19.59 -11.50 -8.33
C SER A 50 -19.96 -12.92 -8.81
N VAL A 51 -19.12 -13.59 -9.61
CA VAL A 51 -19.33 -14.99 -10.00
C VAL A 51 -19.17 -15.94 -8.81
N ALA A 52 -18.22 -15.66 -7.91
CA ALA A 52 -17.86 -16.56 -6.82
C ALA A 52 -18.19 -16.01 -5.43
N ARG A 53 -18.34 -14.70 -5.27
CA ARG A 53 -18.48 -14.02 -3.97
C ARG A 53 -19.42 -12.82 -4.08
N ASP A 54 -20.01 -12.40 -2.97
CA ASP A 54 -20.72 -11.12 -2.93
C ASP A 54 -19.72 -9.96 -2.94
N ILE A 55 -19.74 -9.14 -3.99
CA ILE A 55 -18.88 -7.98 -4.13
C ILE A 55 -19.06 -6.97 -2.98
N LEU A 56 -20.24 -6.94 -2.35
CA LEU A 56 -20.53 -6.06 -1.22
C LEU A 56 -19.64 -6.34 0.00
N GLU A 57 -19.13 -7.57 0.16
CA GLU A 57 -18.20 -7.95 1.23
C GLU A 57 -16.89 -7.14 1.17
N TYR A 58 -16.48 -6.72 -0.04
CA TYR A 58 -15.23 -6.02 -0.27
C TYR A 58 -15.41 -4.51 -0.39
N ARG A 59 -16.64 -4.02 -0.51
CA ARG A 59 -16.92 -2.58 -0.55
C ARG A 59 -16.56 -1.91 0.76
N LEU A 60 -16.24 -0.63 0.66
CA LEU A 60 -16.01 0.18 1.84
C LEU A 60 -17.34 0.54 2.51
N LYS A 61 -17.31 0.66 3.84
CA LYS A 61 -18.46 1.14 4.61
C LYS A 61 -18.69 2.63 4.36
N ASN A 62 -19.89 3.10 4.67
CA ASN A 62 -20.28 4.51 4.50
C ASN A 62 -19.30 5.49 5.18
N ASP A 63 -18.87 5.22 6.42
CA ASP A 63 -17.90 6.08 7.11
C ASP A 63 -16.55 6.11 6.39
N GLU A 64 -16.11 4.96 5.87
CA GLU A 64 -14.83 4.87 5.14
C GLU A 64 -14.88 5.65 3.83
N ILE A 65 -16.03 5.63 3.15
CA ILE A 65 -16.28 6.44 1.97
C ILE A 65 -16.25 7.93 2.34
N SER A 66 -16.92 8.37 3.42
CA SER A 66 -16.85 9.76 3.89
C SER A 66 -15.41 10.21 4.12
N TRP A 67 -14.56 9.35 4.69
CA TRP A 67 -13.15 9.69 4.91
C TRP A 67 -12.39 9.86 3.60
N ILE A 68 -12.59 8.94 2.64
CA ILE A 68 -11.93 9.01 1.33
C ILE A 68 -12.41 10.22 0.54
N GLU A 69 -13.71 10.51 0.53
CA GLU A 69 -14.27 11.68 -0.15
C GLU A 69 -13.69 13.00 0.36
N ALA A 70 -13.56 13.14 1.68
CA ALA A 70 -12.95 14.32 2.29
C ALA A 70 -11.51 14.54 1.80
N TRP A 71 -10.69 13.49 1.83
CA TRP A 71 -9.30 13.57 1.38
C TRP A 71 -9.15 13.64 -0.15
N ASP A 72 -10.07 13.05 -0.92
CA ASP A 72 -10.12 13.17 -2.38
C ASP A 72 -10.39 14.61 -2.79
N TYR A 73 -11.41 15.23 -2.18
CA TYR A 73 -11.66 16.65 -2.37
C TYR A 73 -10.46 17.50 -1.97
N PHE A 74 -9.81 17.18 -0.84
CA PHE A 74 -8.64 17.91 -0.35
C PHE A 74 -7.54 17.97 -1.42
N VAL A 75 -7.12 16.81 -1.95
CA VAL A 75 -6.02 16.77 -2.94
C VAL A 75 -6.42 17.31 -4.30
N MET A 76 -7.70 17.21 -4.67
CA MET A 76 -8.24 17.76 -5.91
C MET A 76 -8.28 19.30 -5.93
N LYS A 77 -8.49 19.93 -4.77
CA LYS A 77 -8.84 21.36 -4.69
C LYS A 77 -7.76 22.24 -4.07
N ILE A 78 -6.81 21.69 -3.34
CA ILE A 78 -5.70 22.46 -2.80
C ILE A 78 -4.78 22.99 -3.90
N GLU A 79 -4.58 24.31 -3.93
CA GLU A 79 -3.76 25.02 -4.91
C GLU A 79 -2.26 24.97 -4.53
N GLN A 80 -1.73 23.77 -4.39
CA GLN A 80 -0.32 23.53 -4.10
C GLN A 80 0.28 22.57 -5.11
N GLU A 81 1.30 23.00 -5.86
CA GLU A 81 1.92 22.22 -6.94
C GLU A 81 2.50 20.89 -6.49
N GLU A 82 3.14 20.85 -5.32
CA GLU A 82 3.62 19.61 -4.73
C GLU A 82 3.07 19.44 -3.32
N LEU A 83 2.23 18.42 -3.14
CA LEU A 83 1.77 18.03 -1.81
C LEU A 83 2.93 17.53 -0.95
N PRO A 84 2.89 17.76 0.37
CA PRO A 84 3.97 17.37 1.26
C PRO A 84 4.19 15.85 1.26
N GLY A 85 5.46 15.44 1.37
CA GLY A 85 5.83 14.04 1.58
C GLY A 85 5.79 13.59 3.04
N PHE A 86 5.62 14.53 3.99
CA PHE A 86 5.38 14.23 5.40
C PHE A 86 3.87 14.03 5.64
N PRO A 87 3.46 13.30 6.68
CA PRO A 87 2.04 13.10 6.96
C PRO A 87 1.36 14.41 7.42
N ILE A 88 0.22 14.70 6.81
CA ILE A 88 -0.66 15.82 7.14
C ILE A 88 -1.51 15.42 8.34
N TRP A 89 -1.51 16.22 9.40
CA TRP A 89 -2.30 15.98 10.60
C TRP A 89 -3.25 17.15 10.85
N VAL A 90 -4.55 16.87 10.91
CA VAL A 90 -5.58 17.89 11.15
C VAL A 90 -5.41 18.57 12.51
N ASP A 91 -5.01 17.82 13.54
CA ASP A 91 -4.77 18.35 14.89
C ASP A 91 -3.54 19.29 14.98
N ALA A 92 -2.69 19.30 13.94
CA ALA A 92 -1.53 20.16 13.82
C ALA A 92 -1.79 21.42 12.97
N PHE A 93 -3.03 21.66 12.52
CA PHE A 93 -3.43 22.85 11.77
C PHE A 93 -3.56 24.09 12.68
N LEU A 94 -2.41 24.58 13.13
CA LEU A 94 -2.27 25.71 14.05
C LEU A 94 -1.32 26.76 13.45
N ASP A 95 -1.59 28.04 13.73
CA ASP A 95 -0.72 29.15 13.30
C ASP A 95 0.68 29.07 13.93
N LYS A 96 0.77 28.50 15.12
CA LYS A 96 2.03 28.21 15.81
C LYS A 96 1.98 26.76 16.31
N PRO A 97 3.01 25.94 16.03
CA PRO A 97 3.01 24.56 16.47
C PRO A 97 3.15 24.46 17.99
N GLN A 98 2.42 23.54 18.61
CA GLN A 98 2.50 23.27 20.05
C GLN A 98 3.67 22.33 20.34
N ILE A 99 4.83 22.90 20.67
CA ILE A 99 6.08 22.15 20.86
C ILE A 99 6.60 22.33 22.29
N THR A 100 6.92 21.23 22.96
CA THR A 100 7.55 21.21 24.29
C THR A 100 9.00 20.71 24.19
N SER A 101 9.85 21.06 25.17
CA SER A 101 11.29 20.77 25.13
C SER A 101 11.60 19.27 25.15
N ASP A 102 10.78 18.46 25.80
CA ASP A 102 10.87 16.99 25.95
C ASP A 102 10.42 16.20 24.71
N MET A 103 9.71 16.83 23.75
CA MET A 103 9.27 16.10 22.56
C MET A 103 10.44 15.58 21.70
N PRO A 104 10.32 14.37 21.13
CA PRO A 104 11.29 13.85 20.17
C PRO A 104 11.46 14.78 18.96
N LYS A 105 12.69 14.88 18.45
CA LYS A 105 13.05 15.77 17.32
C LYS A 105 12.12 15.59 16.11
N TRP A 106 11.84 14.34 15.73
CA TRP A 106 10.97 14.03 14.59
C TRP A 106 9.54 14.57 14.75
N LYS A 107 9.00 14.55 15.98
CA LYS A 107 7.64 15.04 16.26
C LYS A 107 7.58 16.56 16.17
N LYS A 108 8.58 17.24 16.73
CA LYS A 108 8.76 18.69 16.59
C LYS A 108 8.78 19.09 15.12
N GLU A 109 9.54 18.36 14.31
CA GLU A 109 9.66 18.60 12.88
C GLU A 109 8.32 18.45 12.14
N PHE A 110 7.55 17.40 12.42
CA PHE A 110 6.22 17.22 11.81
C PHE A 110 5.21 18.29 12.22
N LEU A 111 5.20 18.70 13.50
CA LEU A 111 4.32 19.76 13.97
C LEU A 111 4.66 21.10 13.30
N THR A 112 5.95 21.44 13.22
CA THR A 112 6.41 22.65 12.52
C THR A 112 6.03 22.61 11.03
N LYS A 113 6.29 21.50 10.35
CA LYS A 113 5.96 21.33 8.92
C LYS A 113 4.46 21.44 8.64
N ASN A 114 3.62 20.83 9.49
CA ASN A 114 2.17 20.94 9.38
C ASN A 114 1.66 22.37 9.64
N SER A 115 2.20 23.06 10.64
CA SER A 115 1.85 24.46 10.92
C SER A 115 2.20 25.37 9.74
N ILE A 116 3.40 25.20 9.16
CA ILE A 116 3.81 25.93 7.95
C ILE A 116 2.86 25.63 6.79
N PHE A 117 2.57 24.36 6.52
CA PHE A 117 1.63 23.94 5.46
C PHE A 117 0.22 24.52 5.68
N TYR A 118 -0.25 24.54 6.92
CA TYR A 118 -1.52 25.13 7.31
C TYR A 118 -1.57 26.63 7.02
N CYS A 119 -0.56 27.38 7.48
CA CYS A 119 -0.49 28.82 7.27
C CYS A 119 -0.53 29.20 5.79
N HIS A 120 0.19 28.48 4.93
CA HIS A 120 0.19 28.70 3.48
C HIS A 120 -1.18 28.44 2.82
N ASN A 121 -1.91 27.41 3.30
CA ASN A 121 -3.17 26.97 2.70
C ASN A 121 -4.40 27.32 3.56
N LYS A 122 -4.25 28.27 4.49
CA LYS A 122 -5.19 28.46 5.61
C LYS A 122 -6.63 28.69 5.18
N LYS A 123 -6.84 29.53 4.15
CA LYS A 123 -8.17 29.83 3.61
C LYS A 123 -8.86 28.56 3.12
N PHE A 124 -8.17 27.77 2.30
CA PHE A 124 -8.69 26.52 1.77
C PHE A 124 -8.96 25.51 2.89
N ILE A 125 -7.99 25.28 3.78
CA ILE A 125 -8.10 24.30 4.85
C ILE A 125 -9.26 24.66 5.78
N LYS A 126 -9.44 25.93 6.16
CA LYS A 126 -10.59 26.36 6.98
C LYS A 126 -11.93 26.05 6.31
N SER A 127 -12.07 26.34 5.01
CA SER A 127 -13.29 26.01 4.28
C SER A 127 -13.52 24.51 4.23
N TRP A 128 -12.48 23.73 3.99
CA TRP A 128 -12.55 22.27 3.94
C TRP A 128 -12.89 21.62 5.30
N LEU A 129 -12.34 22.13 6.41
CA LEU A 129 -12.69 21.67 7.78
C LEU A 129 -14.17 21.87 8.11
N ALA A 130 -14.80 22.91 7.53
CA ALA A 130 -16.22 23.21 7.72
C ALA A 130 -17.17 22.37 6.84
N MET A 131 -16.65 21.66 5.84
CA MET A 131 -17.45 20.79 4.97
C MET A 131 -17.90 19.53 5.71
N LYS A 132 -18.92 18.89 5.12
CA LYS A 132 -19.49 17.63 5.58
C LYS A 132 -19.44 16.58 4.47
N TRP A 133 -19.26 15.32 4.84
CA TRP A 133 -18.86 14.25 3.91
C TRP A 133 -19.70 12.98 4.02
N GLY A 134 -19.92 12.35 2.86
CA GLY A 134 -20.72 11.15 2.66
C GLY A 134 -22.15 11.22 3.19
N VAL A 135 -22.81 10.05 3.21
CA VAL A 135 -24.23 9.92 3.56
C VAL A 135 -24.54 10.30 5.01
N ASN A 136 -23.54 10.22 5.89
CA ASN A 136 -23.69 10.53 7.31
C ASN A 136 -23.50 12.03 7.62
N ASN A 137 -23.15 12.85 6.61
CA ASN A 137 -23.00 14.31 6.74
C ASN A 137 -22.08 14.73 7.91
N ILE A 138 -20.94 14.05 8.03
CA ILE A 138 -19.97 14.22 9.13
C ILE A 138 -18.81 15.16 8.75
N SER A 139 -18.30 15.94 9.71
CA SER A 139 -17.09 16.75 9.52
C SER A 139 -15.86 15.87 9.72
N ILE A 140 -14.72 16.28 9.18
CA ILE A 140 -13.45 15.59 9.44
C ILE A 140 -13.09 15.55 10.93
N ASN A 141 -13.51 16.54 11.72
CA ASN A 141 -13.27 16.53 13.16
C ASN A 141 -14.01 15.38 13.89
N ASP A 142 -15.07 14.84 13.26
CA ASP A 142 -15.85 13.72 13.76
C ASP A 142 -15.22 12.36 13.38
N PHE A 143 -14.20 12.35 12.52
CA PHE A 143 -13.55 11.12 12.10
C PHE A 143 -12.70 10.54 13.24
N PRO A 144 -12.45 9.21 13.27
CA PRO A 144 -11.44 8.65 14.17
C PRO A 144 -10.09 9.36 13.98
N PRO A 145 -9.29 9.60 15.04
CA PRO A 145 -8.04 10.38 14.94
C PRO A 145 -7.11 9.91 13.81
N THR A 146 -6.98 8.60 13.62
CA THR A 146 -6.14 8.00 12.57
C THR A 146 -6.68 8.20 11.14
N ARG A 147 -7.91 8.70 10.99
CA ARG A 147 -8.55 9.04 9.69
C ARG A 147 -8.51 10.53 9.42
N GLN A 148 -8.13 11.32 10.42
CA GLN A 148 -7.76 12.73 10.30
C GLN A 148 -6.27 12.92 9.93
N MET A 149 -5.52 11.83 9.78
CA MET A 149 -4.12 11.85 9.36
C MET A 149 -4.01 11.31 7.93
N PHE A 150 -3.28 12.01 7.06
CA PHE A 150 -3.16 11.68 5.64
C PHE A 150 -1.71 11.67 5.17
N GLU A 151 -1.32 10.66 4.42
CA GLU A 151 0.05 10.49 3.92
C GLU A 151 0.06 10.34 2.41
N TRP A 152 0.41 11.44 1.74
CA TRP A 152 0.49 11.52 0.27
C TRP A 152 1.83 10.97 -0.24
N GLN A 153 1.83 9.71 -0.71
CA GLN A 153 3.01 9.10 -1.33
C GLN A 153 2.86 8.92 -2.85
N ALA A 154 2.02 9.73 -3.50
CA ALA A 154 1.72 9.66 -4.94
C ALA A 154 2.29 10.84 -5.76
N ARG A 155 3.25 11.59 -5.21
CA ARG A 155 3.87 12.77 -5.85
C ARG A 155 4.39 12.51 -7.27
N LYS A 156 5.00 11.33 -7.52
CA LYS A 156 5.50 10.98 -8.85
C LYS A 156 4.39 10.86 -9.90
N GLN A 157 3.22 10.34 -9.52
CA GLN A 157 2.07 10.19 -10.41
C GLN A 157 1.37 11.52 -10.66
N PHE A 158 1.39 12.42 -9.66
CA PHE A 158 0.79 13.74 -9.74
C PHE A 158 1.81 14.81 -9.34
N PRO A 159 2.72 15.18 -10.25
CA PRO A 159 3.78 16.16 -9.96
C PRO A 159 3.25 17.60 -9.85
N ASN A 160 2.00 17.84 -10.25
CA ASN A 160 1.34 19.13 -10.21
C ASN A 160 -0.13 18.96 -9.75
N THR A 161 -0.90 20.04 -9.79
CA THR A 161 -2.31 20.07 -9.37
C THR A 161 -3.28 19.32 -10.29
N LYS A 162 -2.89 18.96 -11.52
CA LYS A 162 -3.81 18.42 -12.52
C LYS A 162 -4.24 16.99 -12.19
N ASN A 163 -5.55 16.75 -12.27
CA ASN A 163 -6.18 15.43 -12.23
C ASN A 163 -5.86 14.59 -10.99
N ARG A 164 -5.41 15.20 -9.88
CA ARG A 164 -5.21 14.49 -8.61
C ARG A 164 -6.52 13.86 -8.18
N THR A 165 -6.47 12.57 -7.85
CA THR A 165 -7.60 11.89 -7.25
C THR A 165 -7.12 10.62 -6.56
N LEU A 166 -7.80 10.22 -5.50
CA LEU A 166 -7.65 8.96 -4.81
C LEU A 166 -8.24 7.82 -5.64
N LYS A 167 -9.14 8.11 -6.60
CA LYS A 167 -9.81 7.10 -7.43
C LYS A 167 -8.87 6.31 -8.33
N SER A 168 -7.68 6.84 -8.64
CA SER A 168 -6.63 6.17 -9.43
C SER A 168 -5.42 5.76 -8.59
N LEU A 169 -5.59 5.65 -7.26
CA LEU A 169 -4.53 5.33 -6.31
C LEU A 169 -4.88 4.12 -5.43
N VAL A 170 -3.84 3.40 -5.00
CA VAL A 170 -3.96 2.36 -3.99
C VAL A 170 -3.89 3.01 -2.61
N MET A 171 -4.75 2.59 -1.68
CA MET A 171 -4.85 3.19 -0.36
C MET A 171 -4.76 2.15 0.75
N GLN A 172 -4.31 2.57 1.93
CA GLN A 172 -4.32 1.77 3.14
C GLN A 172 -4.72 2.59 4.35
N MET A 173 -5.67 2.03 5.10
CA MET A 173 -6.17 2.59 6.35
C MET A 173 -5.30 2.13 7.52
N ARG A 174 -4.24 2.87 7.86
CA ARG A 174 -3.24 2.49 8.88
C ARG A 174 -3.54 3.16 10.23
N PRO A 175 -2.97 2.67 11.35
CA PRO A 175 -2.98 3.40 12.62
C PRO A 175 -2.30 4.77 12.53
N SER A 176 -1.37 4.95 11.59
CA SER A 176 -0.65 6.20 11.36
C SER A 176 -1.35 7.18 10.41
N GLY A 177 -2.51 6.82 9.85
CA GLY A 177 -3.16 7.61 8.81
C GLY A 177 -3.69 6.82 7.63
N ILE A 178 -4.40 7.53 6.76
CA ILE A 178 -4.75 7.07 5.42
C ILE A 178 -3.53 7.32 4.52
N ARG A 179 -2.91 6.24 4.06
CA ARG A 179 -1.76 6.31 3.16
C ARG A 179 -2.20 6.01 1.75
N VAL A 180 -1.76 6.83 0.80
CA VAL A 180 -2.05 6.63 -0.62
C VAL A 180 -0.76 6.45 -1.41
N LYS A 181 -0.79 5.57 -2.41
CA LYS A 181 0.34 5.19 -3.25
C LYS A 181 -0.07 5.09 -4.72
N PRO A 182 0.88 5.28 -5.65
CA PRO A 182 0.62 5.06 -7.06
C PRO A 182 0.05 3.67 -7.32
N ALA A 183 -0.84 3.58 -8.30
CA ALA A 183 -1.45 2.32 -8.74
C ALA A 183 -0.51 1.48 -9.63
N THR A 184 0.80 1.62 -9.48
CA THR A 184 1.80 0.76 -10.12
C THR A 184 2.21 -0.40 -9.22
N TYR A 185 2.00 -0.30 -7.91
CA TYR A 185 2.34 -1.38 -6.99
C TYR A 185 1.47 -1.42 -5.74
N PHE A 186 1.37 -2.60 -5.14
CA PHE A 186 0.79 -2.76 -3.82
C PHE A 186 1.85 -2.59 -2.72
N PRO A 187 1.53 -1.85 -1.64
CA PRO A 187 2.27 -2.00 -0.39
C PRO A 187 2.20 -3.44 0.12
N ALA A 188 3.15 -3.83 0.97
CA ALA A 188 3.12 -5.11 1.66
C ALA A 188 1.73 -5.43 2.26
N LEU A 189 1.22 -6.61 1.97
CA LEU A 189 0.05 -7.17 2.64
C LEU A 189 0.42 -7.41 4.09
N VAL A 190 -0.27 -6.73 5.01
CA VAL A 190 -0.09 -6.93 6.45
C VAL A 190 -1.26 -7.79 6.93
N ALA A 191 -0.93 -8.77 7.76
CA ALA A 191 -1.71 -9.97 8.03
C ALA A 191 -3.13 -9.78 8.61
N ILE A 192 -3.69 -8.57 8.78
CA ILE A 192 -5.05 -8.44 9.36
C ILE A 192 -5.77 -7.09 9.12
N THR A 193 -5.12 -5.92 9.29
CA THR A 193 -5.87 -4.63 9.40
C THR A 193 -5.65 -3.64 8.26
N GLN A 194 -4.77 -3.94 7.29
CA GLN A 194 -4.34 -2.96 6.29
C GLN A 194 -4.49 -3.51 4.86
N THR A 195 -5.54 -4.29 4.61
CA THR A 195 -5.87 -4.74 3.25
C THR A 195 -5.97 -3.52 2.34
N SER A 196 -5.25 -3.60 1.22
CA SER A 196 -5.18 -2.51 0.27
C SER A 196 -6.55 -2.24 -0.35
N ILE A 197 -6.86 -0.96 -0.50
CA ILE A 197 -8.07 -0.47 -1.15
C ILE A 197 -7.67 0.02 -2.54
N VAL A 198 -8.46 -0.36 -3.53
CA VAL A 198 -8.32 0.08 -4.92
C VAL A 198 -9.44 1.06 -5.26
N GLY A 199 -9.08 2.11 -6.00
CA GLY A 199 -10.04 3.05 -6.55
C GLY A 199 -10.59 2.62 -7.93
N PRO A 200 -11.75 3.15 -8.33
CA PRO A 200 -12.46 2.73 -9.54
C PRO A 200 -11.75 3.11 -10.86
N LEU A 201 -10.79 4.02 -10.84
CA LEU A 201 -10.03 4.41 -12.03
C LEU A 201 -8.73 3.62 -12.21
N ILE A 202 -8.49 2.58 -11.41
CA ILE A 202 -7.28 1.74 -11.50
C ILE A 202 -7.41 0.65 -12.57
N HIS A 203 -8.59 0.06 -12.69
CA HIS A 203 -8.84 -1.03 -13.62
C HIS A 203 -10.29 -0.92 -14.12
N GLU A 204 -10.48 -1.03 -15.43
CA GLU A 204 -11.79 -1.03 -16.05
C GLU A 204 -12.63 -2.20 -15.48
N GLY A 205 -13.87 -1.92 -15.10
CA GLY A 205 -14.73 -2.90 -14.42
C GLY A 205 -14.67 -2.88 -12.89
N ILE A 206 -13.89 -1.97 -12.27
CA ILE A 206 -14.05 -1.60 -10.86
C ILE A 206 -14.97 -0.39 -10.78
N GLU A 207 -16.18 -0.56 -10.26
CA GLU A 207 -17.19 0.49 -10.21
C GLU A 207 -17.02 1.43 -9.00
N LYS A 208 -16.59 0.86 -7.86
CA LYS A 208 -16.50 1.57 -6.57
C LYS A 208 -15.25 1.16 -5.82
N PHE A 209 -14.83 2.02 -4.88
CA PHE A 209 -13.76 1.69 -3.95
C PHE A 209 -14.04 0.34 -3.25
N ARG A 210 -13.03 -0.53 -3.27
CA ARG A 210 -13.10 -1.83 -2.60
C ARG A 210 -11.74 -2.26 -2.09
N ARG A 211 -11.75 -3.18 -1.14
CA ARG A 211 -10.55 -3.93 -0.75
C ARG A 211 -10.23 -4.97 -1.83
N ILE A 212 -8.96 -5.32 -1.95
CA ILE A 212 -8.57 -6.45 -2.80
C ILE A 212 -9.05 -7.78 -2.20
N THR A 213 -9.41 -8.76 -3.02
CA THR A 213 -9.89 -10.08 -2.59
C THR A 213 -8.72 -11.00 -2.19
N PRO A 214 -8.98 -12.14 -1.50
CA PRO A 214 -7.96 -13.16 -1.28
C PRO A 214 -7.37 -13.71 -2.60
N PHE A 215 -8.19 -13.81 -3.65
CA PHE A 215 -7.76 -14.23 -4.99
C PHE A 215 -6.70 -13.29 -5.56
N GLU A 216 -6.98 -11.99 -5.57
CA GLU A 216 -6.05 -10.96 -6.05
C GLU A 216 -4.78 -10.94 -5.18
N ALA A 217 -4.94 -11.04 -3.86
CA ALA A 217 -3.83 -11.08 -2.90
C ALA A 217 -2.93 -12.32 -3.08
N ALA A 218 -3.50 -13.48 -3.44
CA ALA A 218 -2.76 -14.71 -3.74
C ALA A 218 -1.95 -14.58 -5.03
N ARG A 219 -2.55 -14.02 -6.10
CA ARG A 219 -1.83 -13.72 -7.35
C ARG A 219 -0.66 -12.76 -7.11
N LEU A 220 -0.81 -11.79 -6.20
CA LEU A 220 0.29 -10.91 -5.79
C LEU A 220 1.42 -11.64 -5.04
N GLN A 221 1.16 -12.80 -4.42
CA GLN A 221 2.20 -13.67 -3.85
C GLN A 221 2.75 -14.69 -4.85
N GLY A 222 2.30 -14.67 -6.12
CA GLY A 222 2.70 -15.67 -7.12
C GLY A 222 2.07 -17.05 -6.87
N LEU A 223 0.96 -17.09 -6.14
CA LEU A 223 0.15 -18.28 -5.92
C LEU A 223 -1.02 -18.31 -6.90
N ASP A 224 -1.64 -19.48 -7.03
CA ASP A 224 -2.95 -19.61 -7.68
C ASP A 224 -4.00 -18.80 -6.90
N GLY A 225 -4.78 -18.00 -7.63
CA GLY A 225 -5.84 -17.17 -7.06
C GLY A 225 -6.95 -17.99 -6.43
N GLU A 226 -7.24 -19.19 -6.95
CA GLU A 226 -8.35 -20.03 -6.48
C GLU A 226 -7.98 -20.87 -5.24
N MET A 227 -6.70 -20.93 -4.88
CA MET A 227 -6.17 -21.80 -3.83
C MET A 227 -6.96 -21.71 -2.51
N PHE A 228 -7.29 -20.50 -2.05
CA PHE A 228 -8.00 -20.32 -0.78
C PHE A 228 -9.48 -20.65 -0.88
N THR A 229 -10.10 -20.36 -2.02
CA THR A 229 -11.50 -20.72 -2.29
C THR A 229 -11.65 -22.23 -2.34
N ASN A 230 -10.78 -22.92 -3.08
CA ASN A 230 -10.79 -24.37 -3.23
C ASN A 230 -10.50 -25.11 -1.90
N ALA A 231 -9.73 -24.48 -1.01
CA ALA A 231 -9.44 -25.00 0.32
C ALA A 231 -10.46 -24.53 1.39
N GLU A 232 -11.54 -23.84 1.00
CA GLU A 232 -12.58 -23.32 1.89
C GLU A 232 -12.04 -22.46 3.05
N VAL A 233 -10.96 -21.71 2.80
CA VAL A 233 -10.30 -20.89 3.81
C VAL A 233 -11.00 -19.54 3.94
N ALA A 234 -11.42 -19.20 5.15
CA ALA A 234 -12.00 -17.89 5.44
C ALA A 234 -11.03 -16.74 5.12
N ASP A 235 -11.55 -15.64 4.55
CA ASP A 235 -10.76 -14.50 4.07
C ASP A 235 -9.78 -13.95 5.11
N LYS A 236 -10.23 -13.82 6.36
CA LYS A 236 -9.38 -13.34 7.46
C LYS A 236 -8.15 -14.23 7.65
N VAL A 237 -8.30 -15.53 7.49
CA VAL A 237 -7.19 -16.50 7.57
C VAL A 237 -6.33 -16.41 6.31
N ALA A 238 -6.94 -16.32 5.12
CA ALA A 238 -6.22 -16.16 3.85
C ALA A 238 -5.35 -14.90 3.85
N TYR A 239 -5.89 -13.73 4.19
CA TYR A 239 -5.13 -12.48 4.30
C TYR A 239 -4.01 -12.58 5.35
N LYS A 240 -4.23 -13.29 6.45
CA LYS A 240 -3.19 -13.52 7.46
C LYS A 240 -2.05 -14.37 6.93
N GLN A 241 -2.36 -15.46 6.23
CA GLN A 241 -1.38 -16.33 5.60
C GLN A 241 -0.61 -15.57 4.52
N LEU A 242 -1.31 -14.95 3.57
CA LEU A 242 -0.73 -14.14 2.49
C LEU A 242 0.12 -12.98 2.99
N GLY A 243 -0.32 -12.30 4.05
CA GLY A 243 0.44 -11.23 4.69
C GLY A 243 1.72 -11.69 5.38
N ASN A 244 1.85 -12.99 5.68
CA ASN A 244 3.04 -13.60 6.28
C ASN A 244 3.89 -14.38 5.28
N SER A 245 3.35 -14.75 4.13
CA SER A 245 4.05 -15.43 3.04
C SER A 245 5.18 -14.60 2.42
N VAL A 246 6.10 -15.33 1.79
CA VAL A 246 7.09 -14.80 0.85
C VAL A 246 6.60 -15.11 -0.56
N ASN A 247 6.81 -14.17 -1.50
CA ASN A 247 6.41 -14.39 -2.88
C ASN A 247 7.08 -15.65 -3.46
N VAL A 248 6.29 -16.51 -4.11
CA VAL A 248 6.73 -17.81 -4.63
C VAL A 248 7.85 -17.66 -5.66
N GLY A 249 7.84 -16.61 -6.48
CA GLY A 249 8.90 -16.34 -7.45
C GLY A 249 10.26 -16.09 -6.77
N VAL A 250 10.26 -15.41 -5.63
CA VAL A 250 11.47 -15.17 -4.82
C VAL A 250 11.96 -16.49 -4.22
N VAL A 251 11.06 -17.31 -3.67
CA VAL A 251 11.42 -18.63 -3.12
C VAL A 251 12.02 -19.51 -4.20
N LYS A 252 11.39 -19.61 -5.38
CA LYS A 252 11.91 -20.36 -6.54
C LYS A 252 13.28 -19.86 -6.96
N TYR A 253 13.48 -18.55 -7.06
CA TYR A 253 14.78 -17.96 -7.41
C TYR A 253 15.88 -18.34 -6.43
N VAL A 254 15.66 -18.12 -5.12
CA VAL A 254 16.66 -18.43 -4.08
C VAL A 254 16.94 -19.93 -4.01
N THR A 255 15.90 -20.76 -4.12
CA THR A 255 16.03 -22.22 -4.07
C THR A 255 16.79 -22.76 -5.28
N ASN A 256 16.49 -22.28 -6.50
CA ASN A 256 17.23 -22.68 -7.70
C ASN A 256 18.71 -22.27 -7.62
N LYS A 257 19.01 -21.12 -7.00
CA LYS A 257 20.40 -20.70 -6.79
C LYS A 257 21.15 -21.61 -5.80
N LEU A 258 20.45 -22.12 -4.78
CA LEU A 258 21.00 -23.08 -3.84
C LEU A 258 21.21 -24.46 -4.50
N ILE A 259 20.18 -25.01 -5.16
CA ILE A 259 20.25 -26.36 -5.78
C ILE A 259 21.22 -26.39 -6.96
N ASN A 260 21.16 -25.43 -7.89
CA ASN A 260 22.05 -25.48 -9.06
C ASN A 260 23.52 -25.21 -8.70
N ARG A 261 23.80 -24.71 -7.48
CA ARG A 261 25.15 -24.64 -6.95
C ARG A 261 25.69 -26.05 -6.66
N SER A 262 24.88 -26.91 -6.03
CA SER A 262 25.31 -28.28 -5.72
C SER A 262 25.60 -29.09 -6.98
N ASP A 263 24.89 -28.84 -8.07
CA ASP A 263 25.11 -29.53 -9.35
C ASP A 263 26.44 -29.13 -10.00
N LEU A 264 26.80 -27.84 -9.96
CA LEU A 264 28.10 -27.34 -10.45
C LEU A 264 29.28 -27.86 -9.62
N GLU A 265 29.14 -27.93 -8.29
CA GLU A 265 30.17 -28.50 -7.41
C GLU A 265 30.28 -30.04 -7.56
N THR A 266 29.21 -30.72 -7.97
CA THR A 266 29.19 -32.17 -8.22
C THR A 266 29.80 -32.52 -9.59
N GLN A 267 29.53 -31.76 -10.64
CA GLN A 267 30.18 -31.91 -11.94
C GLN A 267 31.70 -31.70 -11.85
N LEU A 268 32.13 -30.65 -11.15
CA LEU A 268 33.56 -30.40 -10.92
C LEU A 268 34.27 -31.49 -10.09
N LYS A 269 33.55 -32.35 -9.36
CA LYS A 269 34.14 -33.48 -8.62
C LYS A 269 34.13 -34.80 -9.41
N LEU A 270 33.36 -34.88 -10.49
CA LEU A 270 33.30 -36.05 -11.37
C LEU A 270 34.23 -35.96 -12.58
N ASP A 271 34.72 -34.74 -12.88
CA ASP A 271 35.68 -34.47 -13.97
C ASP A 271 37.17 -34.53 -13.51
N PHE A 272 37.45 -35.05 -12.30
CA PHE A 272 38.79 -35.39 -11.78
C PHE A 272 38.85 -36.86 -11.34
#